data_AF-A0A3D2MQG6-F1
#
_entry.id   AF-A0A3D2MQG6-F1
#
_cell.length_a   1.000
_cell.length_b   1.000
_cell.length_c   1.000
_cell.angle_alpha   90.00
_cell.angle_beta   90.00
_cell.angle_gamma   90.00
#
_symmetry.space_group_name_H-M   'P 1'
#
loop_
_entity.id
_entity.type
_entity.pdbx_description
1 polymer ?
#
loop_
_entity_poly.entity_id
_entity_poly.type
_entity_poly.pdbx_seq_one_letter_code
_entity_poly.pdbx_strand_id
1 'polypeptide(L)'
;MKQLFLSQHLVRIVIAFLLLAAVGLETTQVAKATGSTSISTPYITVTVNPDGAYTIVSTTPAWTFGGNIGHSLSNINVQTGNDHIGSYQEIVCNYNDGNGSSRGAGIRTYNAKPIVVFTDSYLSNTPNKSPFPRLSTYPGTPYHLTYSGIFAQATFTNFGFDSPWLYFDARGNTFALS
;
A
#
# COMPACT_ATOMS: atom_id res chain seq x y z
N MET A 1 17.99 -74.10 19.58
CA MET A 1 17.42 -73.83 18.23
C MET A 1 16.09 -73.08 18.38
N LYS A 2 16.15 -71.78 18.74
CA LYS A 2 15.03 -70.79 18.78
C LYS A 2 15.57 -69.39 19.13
N GLN A 3 16.82 -69.14 18.72
CA GLN A 3 17.60 -67.92 18.92
C GLN A 3 17.99 -67.48 17.51
N LEU A 4 17.18 -66.66 16.84
CA LEU A 4 17.64 -65.74 15.77
C LEU A 4 16.55 -64.86 15.13
N PHE A 5 15.25 -65.11 15.31
CA PHE A 5 14.22 -64.45 14.49
C PHE A 5 13.39 -63.35 15.18
N LEU A 6 13.43 -63.21 16.50
CA LEU A 6 12.58 -62.22 17.20
C LEU A 6 13.23 -60.84 17.44
N SER A 7 14.54 -60.72 17.24
CA SER A 7 15.29 -59.49 17.56
C SER A 7 15.25 -58.42 16.45
N GLN A 8 14.97 -58.78 15.19
CA GLN A 8 15.00 -57.81 14.08
C GLN A 8 13.67 -57.11 13.79
N HIS A 9 12.53 -57.63 14.29
CA HIS A 9 11.23 -56.99 14.08
C HIS A 9 10.87 -55.97 15.16
N LEU A 10 11.33 -56.15 16.41
CA LEU A 10 11.10 -55.19 17.49
C LEU A 10 11.92 -53.90 17.35
N VAL A 11 13.12 -53.97 16.75
CA VAL A 11 13.98 -52.78 16.52
C VAL A 11 13.47 -51.92 15.37
N ARG A 12 12.86 -52.53 14.33
CA ARG A 12 12.34 -51.80 13.17
C ARG A 12 11.03 -51.04 13.47
N ILE A 13 10.22 -51.53 14.41
CA ILE A 13 8.97 -50.86 14.79
C ILE A 13 9.25 -49.60 15.64
N VAL A 14 10.30 -49.60 16.47
CA VAL A 14 10.66 -48.42 17.27
C VAL A 14 11.26 -47.32 16.38
N ILE A 15 12.00 -47.66 15.32
CA ILE A 15 12.56 -46.67 14.38
C ILE A 15 11.48 -46.09 13.45
N ALA A 16 10.44 -46.86 13.09
CA ALA A 16 9.36 -46.38 12.24
C ALA A 16 8.41 -45.37 12.94
N PHE A 17 8.33 -45.38 14.26
CA PHE A 17 7.51 -44.43 15.03
C PHE A 17 8.23 -43.13 15.42
N LEU A 18 9.57 -43.07 15.30
CA LEU A 18 10.36 -41.87 15.61
C LEU A 18 10.53 -40.91 14.41
N LEU A 19 10.03 -41.28 13.22
CA LEU A 19 10.10 -40.48 11.99
C LEU A 19 8.79 -39.75 11.63
N LEU A 20 7.76 -39.83 12.47
CA LEU A 20 6.43 -39.26 12.18
C LEU A 20 6.00 -38.13 13.16
N ALA A 21 6.94 -37.43 13.77
CA ALA A 21 6.65 -36.40 14.77
C ALA A 21 7.42 -35.08 14.55
N ALA A 22 7.72 -34.72 13.31
CA ALA A 22 8.31 -33.43 12.97
C ALA A 22 7.65 -32.81 11.72
N VAL A 23 6.31 -32.80 11.68
CA VAL A 23 5.62 -31.75 10.93
C VAL A 23 5.58 -30.57 11.88
N GLY A 24 6.66 -29.79 11.88
CA GLY A 24 6.67 -28.49 12.52
C GLY A 24 5.53 -27.68 11.91
N LEU A 25 4.55 -27.33 12.73
CA LEU A 25 3.61 -26.28 12.40
C LEU A 25 4.43 -25.00 12.36
N GLU A 26 5.00 -24.67 11.21
CA GLU A 26 5.57 -23.35 10.95
C GLU A 26 4.39 -22.39 10.96
N THR A 27 4.03 -21.95 12.16
CA THR A 27 3.30 -20.70 12.31
C THR A 27 4.24 -19.64 11.79
N THR A 28 4.06 -19.22 10.54
CA THR A 28 4.54 -17.92 10.07
C THR A 28 3.88 -16.88 10.97
N GLN A 29 4.54 -16.55 12.08
CA GLN A 29 4.23 -15.32 12.80
C GLN A 29 4.62 -14.20 11.86
N VAL A 30 3.62 -13.63 11.20
CA VAL A 30 3.79 -12.37 10.48
C VAL A 30 4.11 -11.34 11.55
N ALA A 31 5.40 -11.03 11.72
CA ALA A 31 5.82 -9.95 12.60
C ALA A 31 5.07 -8.69 12.17
N LYS A 32 4.27 -8.12 13.08
CA LYS A 32 3.60 -6.85 12.82
C LYS A 32 4.72 -5.82 12.69
N ALA A 33 4.91 -5.26 11.49
CA ALA A 33 5.88 -4.20 11.29
C ALA A 33 5.56 -3.07 12.28
N THR A 34 6.49 -2.77 13.20
CA THR A 34 6.28 -1.77 14.26
C THR A 34 6.72 -0.37 13.83
N GLY A 35 7.49 -0.27 12.74
CA GLY A 35 8.02 0.98 12.21
C GLY A 35 7.31 1.47 10.97
N SER A 36 7.39 2.77 10.73
CA SER A 36 7.02 3.39 9.45
C SER A 36 7.88 2.84 8.31
N THR A 37 7.28 2.58 7.16
CA THR A 37 7.99 2.24 5.92
C THR A 37 8.06 3.47 5.03
N SER A 38 9.22 3.76 4.45
CA SER A 38 9.38 4.90 3.55
C SER A 38 10.10 4.53 2.26
N ILE A 39 9.71 5.17 1.17
CA ILE A 39 10.41 5.19 -0.11
C ILE A 39 10.70 6.63 -0.49
N SER A 40 11.86 6.88 -1.10
CA SER A 40 12.28 8.22 -1.45
C SER A 40 12.92 8.26 -2.84
N THR A 41 12.62 9.33 -3.55
CA THR A 41 13.18 9.72 -4.84
C THR A 41 13.68 11.16 -4.71
N PRO A 42 14.43 11.70 -5.68
CA PRO A 42 14.83 13.11 -5.64
C PRO A 42 13.65 14.10 -5.53
N TYR A 43 12.45 13.68 -5.93
CA TYR A 43 11.28 14.55 -6.02
C TYR A 43 10.24 14.35 -4.92
N ILE A 44 10.03 13.09 -4.50
CA ILE A 44 8.95 12.69 -3.62
C ILE A 44 9.48 11.68 -2.59
N THR A 45 9.10 11.88 -1.33
CA THR A 45 9.18 10.90 -0.26
C THR A 45 7.79 10.47 0.15
N VAL A 46 7.58 9.16 0.26
CA VAL A 46 6.34 8.57 0.76
C VAL A 46 6.65 7.82 2.04
N THR A 47 5.83 8.02 3.07
CA THR A 47 5.89 7.26 4.32
C THR A 47 4.53 6.65 4.62
N VAL A 48 4.52 5.38 5.03
CA VAL A 48 3.32 4.64 5.43
C VAL A 48 3.55 4.03 6.80
N ASN A 49 2.61 4.27 7.71
CA ASN A 49 2.62 3.75 9.07
C ASN A 49 1.74 2.49 9.19
N PRO A 50 2.09 1.56 10.09
CA PRO A 50 1.28 0.35 10.35
C PRO A 50 -0.16 0.62 10.80
N ASP A 51 -0.46 1.82 11.30
CA ASP A 51 -1.80 2.24 11.69
C ASP A 51 -2.66 2.74 10.50
N GLY A 52 -2.11 2.76 9.29
CA GLY A 52 -2.79 3.21 8.08
C GLY A 52 -2.53 4.68 7.72
N ALA A 53 -1.87 5.46 8.57
CA ALA A 53 -1.50 6.83 8.23
C ALA A 53 -0.42 6.85 7.15
N TYR A 54 -0.54 7.78 6.21
CA TYR A 54 0.48 7.98 5.18
C TYR A 54 0.73 9.46 4.92
N THR A 55 1.97 9.77 4.53
CA THR A 55 2.41 11.10 4.12
C THR A 55 3.16 11.04 2.80
N ILE A 56 3.01 12.09 2.01
CA ILE A 56 3.71 12.29 0.74
C ILE A 56 4.30 13.69 0.80
N VAL A 57 5.62 13.78 0.69
CA VAL A 57 6.35 15.05 0.74
C VAL A 57 7.08 15.24 -0.59
N SER A 58 6.85 16.37 -1.24
CA SER A 58 7.59 16.78 -2.43
C SER A 58 8.76 17.69 -2.05
N THR A 59 9.84 17.62 -2.84
CA THR A 59 11.06 18.39 -2.59
C THR A 59 10.93 19.83 -3.07
N THR A 60 10.34 20.04 -4.25
CA THR A 60 10.18 21.38 -4.84
C THR A 60 8.90 21.43 -5.67
N PRO A 61 7.90 22.23 -5.26
CA PRO A 61 7.81 22.93 -3.97
C PRO A 61 7.84 21.97 -2.78
N ALA A 62 8.12 22.47 -1.57
CA ALA A 62 8.12 21.66 -0.36
C ALA A 62 6.68 21.40 0.14
N TRP A 63 5.89 20.65 -0.62
CA TRP A 63 4.50 20.35 -0.29
C TRP A 63 4.34 19.02 0.44
N THR A 64 3.43 19.02 1.42
CA THR A 64 3.04 17.84 2.18
C THR A 64 1.58 17.49 1.93
N PHE A 65 1.35 16.24 1.55
CA PHE A 65 0.06 15.60 1.48
C PHE A 65 0.00 14.49 2.52
N GLY A 66 -1.21 14.12 2.93
CA GLY A 66 -1.40 13.03 3.87
C GLY A 66 -2.83 12.55 3.94
N GLY A 67 -2.98 11.36 4.49
CA GLY A 67 -4.26 10.71 4.69
C GLY A 67 -4.12 9.49 5.59
N ASN A 68 -5.21 8.73 5.67
CA ASN A 68 -5.22 7.47 6.41
C ASN A 68 -6.09 6.45 5.66
N ILE A 69 -5.62 5.20 5.57
CA ILE A 69 -6.35 4.08 4.97
C ILE A 69 -7.60 3.71 5.80
N GLY A 70 -7.62 4.09 7.08
CA GLY A 70 -8.71 3.88 8.04
C GLY A 70 -8.57 2.58 8.83
N HIS A 71 -7.54 1.79 8.55
CA HIS A 71 -7.37 0.44 9.09
C HIS A 71 -5.90 0.14 9.36
N SER A 72 -5.63 -0.74 10.33
CA SER A 72 -4.29 -1.28 10.55
C SER A 72 -3.83 -2.10 9.35
N LEU A 73 -2.56 -1.94 9.01
CA LEU A 73 -1.94 -2.59 7.86
C LEU A 73 -1.19 -3.86 8.26
N SER A 74 -1.07 -4.75 7.30
CA SER A 74 -0.31 -5.99 7.35
C SER A 74 0.48 -6.15 6.05
N ASN A 75 1.50 -7.00 6.05
CA ASN A 75 2.31 -7.29 4.86
C ASN A 75 2.84 -6.02 4.15
N ILE A 76 3.24 -4.99 4.93
CA ILE A 76 3.83 -3.79 4.35
C ILE A 76 5.18 -4.18 3.74
N ASN A 77 5.33 -3.95 2.44
CA ASN A 77 6.52 -4.27 1.68
C ASN A 77 6.86 -3.16 0.69
N VAL A 78 8.15 -2.96 0.44
CA VAL A 78 8.63 -2.10 -0.64
C VAL A 78 8.94 -2.96 -1.86
N GLN A 79 8.43 -2.57 -3.01
CA GLN A 79 8.77 -3.16 -4.29
C GLN A 79 9.25 -2.10 -5.27
N THR A 80 9.95 -2.55 -6.31
CA THR A 80 10.38 -1.71 -7.43
C THR A 80 9.84 -2.28 -8.73
N GLY A 81 9.68 -1.44 -9.73
CA GLY A 81 9.19 -1.87 -11.03
C GLY A 81 9.40 -0.81 -12.10
N ASN A 82 8.83 -1.07 -13.28
CA ASN A 82 8.88 -0.16 -14.42
C ASN A 82 7.60 -0.30 -15.24
N ASP A 83 7.03 0.82 -15.66
CA ASP A 83 5.91 0.89 -16.60
C ASP A 83 6.14 2.00 -17.64
N HIS A 84 5.09 2.38 -18.39
CA HIS A 84 5.16 3.41 -19.41
C HIS A 84 5.42 4.83 -18.85
N ILE A 85 5.20 5.08 -17.56
CA ILE A 85 5.55 6.34 -16.90
C ILE A 85 7.04 6.34 -16.54
N GLY A 86 7.57 5.20 -16.09
CA GLY A 86 9.00 4.96 -15.88
C GLY A 86 9.29 3.98 -14.74
N SER A 87 10.53 3.97 -14.26
CA SER A 87 10.92 3.16 -13.10
C SER A 87 10.39 3.77 -11.80
N TYR A 88 9.92 2.93 -10.90
CA TYR A 88 9.25 3.33 -9.68
C TYR A 88 9.65 2.49 -8.47
N GLN A 89 9.36 3.07 -7.30
CA GLN A 89 9.30 2.38 -6.02
C GLN A 89 7.84 2.43 -5.53
N GLU A 90 7.36 1.39 -4.85
CA GLU A 90 5.99 1.31 -4.36
C GLU A 90 5.96 0.64 -2.99
N ILE A 91 5.27 1.25 -2.04
CA ILE A 91 4.90 0.60 -0.78
C ILE A 91 3.56 -0.09 -1.03
N VAL A 92 3.52 -1.41 -0.85
CA VAL A 92 2.29 -2.21 -0.88
C VAL A 92 1.98 -2.77 0.49
N CYS A 93 0.70 -2.92 0.80
CA CYS A 93 0.24 -3.48 2.07
C CYS A 93 -1.17 -4.05 1.94
N ASN A 94 -1.55 -4.89 2.91
CA ASN A 94 -2.89 -5.45 2.99
C ASN A 94 -3.61 -4.90 4.23
N TYR A 95 -4.93 -4.78 4.13
CA TYR A 95 -5.80 -4.46 5.26
C TYR A 95 -7.16 -5.16 5.11
N ASN A 96 -7.92 -5.22 6.20
CA ASN A 96 -9.31 -5.64 6.14
C ASN A 96 -10.18 -4.40 6.29
N ASP A 97 -11.15 -4.23 5.40
CA ASP A 97 -12.10 -3.11 5.48
C ASP A 97 -13.07 -3.25 6.66
N GLY A 98 -13.95 -2.27 6.85
CA GLY A 98 -14.93 -2.27 7.95
C GLY A 98 -15.91 -3.46 7.94
N ASN A 99 -15.98 -4.22 6.84
CA ASN A 99 -16.80 -5.43 6.72
C ASN A 99 -15.95 -6.72 6.85
N GLY A 100 -14.67 -6.60 7.18
CA GLY A 100 -13.74 -7.74 7.28
C GLY A 100 -13.25 -8.28 5.94
N SER A 101 -13.52 -7.57 4.82
CA SER A 101 -13.08 -8.02 3.49
C SER A 101 -11.64 -7.61 3.21
N SER A 102 -10.88 -8.49 2.56
CA SER A 102 -9.45 -8.29 2.35
C SER A 102 -9.19 -7.35 1.17
N ARG A 103 -8.28 -6.39 1.40
CA ARG A 103 -7.88 -5.33 0.46
C ARG A 103 -6.37 -5.24 0.35
N GLY A 104 -5.89 -4.83 -0.82
CA GLY A 104 -4.52 -4.40 -1.05
C GLY A 104 -4.47 -2.90 -1.32
N ALA A 105 -3.53 -2.20 -0.70
CA ALA A 105 -3.24 -0.79 -0.97
C ALA A 105 -1.80 -0.64 -1.48
N GLY A 106 -1.60 0.26 -2.44
CA GLY A 106 -0.29 0.66 -2.96
C GLY A 106 -0.12 2.17 -3.00
N ILE A 107 1.05 2.68 -2.64
CA ILE A 107 1.47 4.07 -2.88
C ILE A 107 2.82 4.04 -3.62
N ARG A 108 2.79 4.48 -4.87
CA ARG A 108 3.91 4.43 -5.82
C ARG A 108 4.47 5.83 -6.06
N THR A 109 5.80 5.95 -6.18
CA THR A 109 6.46 7.15 -6.72
C THR A 109 7.53 6.79 -7.75
N TYR A 110 7.78 7.70 -8.70
CA TYR A 110 8.68 7.48 -9.83
C TYR A 110 10.05 8.10 -9.63
N ASN A 111 11.09 7.38 -10.04
CA ASN A 111 12.48 7.80 -9.82
C ASN A 111 12.83 9.10 -10.56
N ALA A 112 12.20 9.34 -11.70
CA ALA A 112 12.52 10.45 -12.60
C ALA A 112 11.43 11.54 -12.68
N LYS A 113 10.29 11.38 -11.98
CA LYS A 113 9.12 12.27 -12.13
C LYS A 113 8.43 12.50 -10.77
N PRO A 114 7.95 13.72 -10.47
CA PRO A 114 7.20 14.04 -9.25
C PRO A 114 5.75 13.55 -9.34
N ILE A 115 5.56 12.22 -9.45
CA ILE A 115 4.24 11.60 -9.62
C ILE A 115 4.03 10.59 -8.50
N VAL A 116 2.84 10.61 -7.92
CA VAL A 116 2.36 9.58 -7.00
C VAL A 116 1.14 8.89 -7.59
N VAL A 117 1.11 7.57 -7.51
CA VAL A 117 -0.05 6.75 -7.91
C VAL A 117 -0.51 5.92 -6.73
N PHE A 118 -1.81 5.89 -6.50
CA PHE A 118 -2.45 5.04 -5.51
C PHE A 118 -3.12 3.84 -6.18
N THR A 119 -3.00 2.67 -5.57
CA THR A 119 -3.60 1.42 -6.06
C THR A 119 -4.52 0.84 -4.98
N ASP A 120 -5.81 0.67 -5.27
CA ASP A 120 -6.74 -0.12 -4.45
C ASP A 120 -7.05 -1.45 -5.15
N SER A 121 -6.85 -2.56 -4.43
CA SER A 121 -7.07 -3.91 -4.94
C SER A 121 -8.05 -4.67 -4.06
N TYR A 122 -9.05 -5.28 -4.70
CA TYR A 122 -10.07 -6.09 -4.03
C TYR A 122 -9.57 -7.54 -4.01
N LEU A 123 -9.18 -8.04 -2.83
CA LEU A 123 -8.68 -9.42 -2.67
C LEU A 123 -9.81 -10.41 -2.33
N SER A 124 -11.00 -9.90 -2.05
CA SER A 124 -12.24 -10.66 -1.89
C SER A 124 -13.41 -9.85 -2.47
N ASN A 125 -14.54 -10.51 -2.76
CA ASN A 125 -15.73 -9.81 -3.23
C ASN A 125 -16.33 -8.96 -2.09
N THR A 126 -16.45 -7.65 -2.30
CA THR A 126 -16.97 -6.71 -1.30
C THR A 126 -17.51 -5.44 -1.96
N PRO A 127 -18.54 -4.78 -1.40
CA PRO A 127 -19.01 -3.49 -1.88
C PRO A 127 -17.91 -2.41 -1.88
N ASN A 128 -17.97 -1.50 -2.86
CA ASN A 128 -17.10 -0.32 -2.89
C ASN A 128 -17.58 0.73 -1.87
N LYS A 129 -17.28 0.52 -0.58
CA LYS A 129 -17.70 1.38 0.54
C LYS A 129 -16.54 1.91 1.41
N SER A 130 -15.30 1.47 1.17
CA SER A 130 -14.11 1.95 1.89
C SER A 130 -13.25 2.80 0.95
N PRO A 131 -13.16 4.12 1.14
CA PRO A 131 -12.43 4.99 0.23
C PRO A 131 -10.93 4.97 0.55
N PHE A 132 -10.16 4.25 -0.26
CA PHE A 132 -8.74 4.50 -0.46
C PHE A 132 -8.50 4.78 -1.96
N PRO A 133 -7.72 5.81 -2.32
CA PRO A 133 -7.10 6.81 -1.43
C PRO A 133 -8.10 7.85 -0.89
N ARG A 134 -7.79 8.39 0.29
CA ARG A 134 -8.46 9.57 0.85
C ARG A 134 -7.43 10.53 1.45
N LEU A 135 -7.20 11.65 0.77
CA LEU A 135 -6.35 12.72 1.28
C LEU A 135 -7.14 13.55 2.30
N SER A 136 -6.58 13.72 3.50
CA SER A 136 -7.10 14.62 4.54
C SER A 136 -6.25 15.87 4.72
N THR A 137 -5.02 15.84 4.21
CA THR A 137 -4.06 16.95 4.24
C THR A 137 -3.50 17.12 2.85
N TYR A 138 -3.50 18.36 2.35
CA TYR A 138 -2.86 18.77 1.11
C TYR A 138 -2.52 20.26 1.21
N PRO A 139 -1.61 20.79 0.37
CA PRO A 139 -1.21 22.18 0.46
C PRO A 139 -2.39 23.13 0.22
N GLY A 140 -2.58 24.08 1.15
CA GLY A 140 -3.51 25.18 0.97
C GLY A 140 -2.95 26.16 -0.07
N THR A 141 -3.44 26.07 -1.30
CA THR A 141 -3.11 27.03 -2.36
C THR A 141 -4.28 27.99 -2.59
N PRO A 142 -4.01 29.27 -2.92
CA PRO A 142 -5.06 30.27 -3.10
C PRO A 142 -5.87 30.10 -4.39
N TYR A 143 -5.35 29.38 -5.39
CA TYR A 143 -5.98 29.24 -6.69
C TYR A 143 -6.17 27.77 -7.05
N HIS A 144 -7.24 27.52 -7.79
CA HIS A 144 -7.55 26.22 -8.33
C HIS A 144 -8.16 26.35 -9.73
N LEU A 145 -8.08 25.29 -10.53
CA LEU A 145 -8.78 25.12 -11.80
C LEU A 145 -9.48 23.77 -11.76
N THR A 146 -10.78 23.77 -12.07
CA THR A 146 -11.61 22.56 -12.17
C THR A 146 -12.52 22.64 -13.39
N TYR A 147 -13.21 21.54 -13.65
CA TYR A 147 -14.32 21.48 -14.60
C TYR A 147 -15.59 21.11 -13.82
N SER A 148 -16.75 21.66 -14.18
CA SER A 148 -18.00 21.34 -13.50
C SER A 148 -19.16 21.25 -14.50
N GLY A 149 -19.61 20.02 -14.76
CA GLY A 149 -20.63 19.69 -15.77
C GLY A 149 -20.07 18.94 -16.98
N ILE A 150 -20.97 18.47 -17.84
CA ILE A 150 -20.63 17.70 -19.04
C ILE A 150 -20.07 18.66 -20.10
N PHE A 151 -18.86 18.39 -20.61
CA PHE A 151 -18.14 19.27 -21.55
C PHE A 151 -17.98 20.71 -21.05
N ALA A 152 -17.91 20.88 -19.73
CA ALA A 152 -17.81 22.19 -19.12
C ALA A 152 -16.50 22.88 -19.46
N GLN A 153 -16.54 24.21 -19.54
CA GLN A 153 -15.33 25.02 -19.60
C GLN A 153 -14.60 24.98 -18.26
N ALA A 154 -13.30 25.28 -18.28
CA ALA A 154 -12.51 25.43 -17.07
C ALA A 154 -13.08 26.56 -16.19
N THR A 155 -13.10 26.35 -14.88
CA THR A 155 -13.50 27.33 -13.87
C THR A 155 -12.45 27.44 -12.78
N PHE A 156 -12.32 28.64 -12.21
CA PHE A 156 -11.35 28.97 -11.15
C PHE A 156 -12.02 29.30 -9.80
N THR A 157 -13.35 29.21 -9.74
CA THR A 157 -14.15 29.64 -8.57
C THR A 157 -14.96 28.52 -7.95
N ASN A 158 -15.28 27.47 -8.72
CA ASN A 158 -16.13 26.38 -8.29
C ASN A 158 -15.29 25.11 -8.13
N PHE A 159 -15.69 24.24 -7.20
CA PHE A 159 -15.14 22.90 -7.07
C PHE A 159 -16.07 21.87 -7.72
N GLY A 160 -15.70 21.36 -8.90
CA GLY A 160 -16.37 20.22 -9.51
C GLY A 160 -16.14 18.94 -8.71
N PHE A 161 -17.18 18.16 -8.44
CA PHE A 161 -17.08 16.92 -7.66
C PHE A 161 -16.30 15.81 -8.38
N ASP A 162 -16.43 15.75 -9.72
CA ASP A 162 -15.82 14.70 -10.56
C ASP A 162 -14.95 15.33 -11.65
N SER A 163 -13.89 16.02 -11.26
CA SER A 163 -12.95 16.64 -12.22
C SER A 163 -11.51 16.53 -11.72
N PRO A 164 -10.53 16.46 -12.63
CA PRO A 164 -9.16 16.73 -12.21
C PRO A 164 -9.11 18.14 -11.62
N TRP A 165 -8.42 18.26 -10.49
CA TRP A 165 -8.21 19.52 -9.81
C TRP A 165 -6.75 19.93 -9.98
N LEU A 166 -6.54 21.11 -10.55
CA LEU A 166 -5.24 21.76 -10.51
C LEU A 166 -5.27 22.80 -9.40
N TYR A 167 -4.24 22.81 -8.57
CA TYR A 167 -4.06 23.73 -7.46
C TYR A 167 -2.75 24.46 -7.65
N PHE A 168 -2.74 25.77 -7.47
CA PHE A 168 -1.54 26.56 -7.71
C PHE A 168 -1.42 27.80 -6.84
N ASP A 169 -0.18 28.18 -6.54
CA ASP A 169 0.14 29.39 -5.79
C ASP A 169 0.35 30.62 -6.69
N ALA A 170 0.56 31.78 -6.08
CA ALA A 170 0.81 33.03 -6.80
C ALA A 170 2.13 33.04 -7.59
N ARG A 171 3.00 32.04 -7.39
CA ARG A 171 4.25 31.85 -8.14
C ARG A 171 4.07 30.86 -9.30
N GLY A 172 2.87 30.31 -9.48
CA GLY A 172 2.57 29.32 -10.52
C GLY A 172 3.04 27.90 -10.18
N ASN A 173 3.50 27.65 -8.95
CA ASN A 173 3.79 26.28 -8.54
C ASN A 173 2.48 25.50 -8.52
N THR A 174 2.43 24.36 -9.21
CA THR A 174 1.17 23.62 -9.46
C THR A 174 1.26 22.16 -9.02
N PHE A 175 0.21 21.65 -8.37
CA PHE A 175 -0.05 20.20 -8.26
C PHE A 175 -1.40 19.85 -8.88
N ALA A 176 -1.54 18.61 -9.35
CA ALA A 176 -2.78 18.08 -9.88
C ALA A 176 -3.24 16.89 -9.03
N LEU A 177 -4.55 16.79 -8.80
CA LEU A 177 -5.24 15.63 -8.23
C LEU A 177 -6.23 15.12 -9.27
N SER A 178 -6.26 13.80 -9.47
CA SER A 178 -7.12 13.12 -10.44
C SER A 178 -7.51 11.74 -9.94
#